data_AF-A0A8T6QIF4-F1
#
_entry.id   AF-A0A8T6QIF4-F1
#
_cell.length_a   1.000
_cell.length_b   1.000
_cell.length_c   1.000
_cell.angle_alpha   90.00
_cell.angle_beta   90.00
_cell.angle_gamma   90.00
#
_symmetry.space_group_name_H-M   'P 1'
#
loop_
_entity.id
_entity.type
_entity.pdbx_description
1 polymer ?
#
loop_
_entity_poly.entity_id
_entity_poly.type
_entity_poly.pdbx_seq_one_letter_code
_entity_poly.pdbx_strand_id
1 'polypeptide(L)'
;ILTSTYIPHPLLSQQAFSRFVQDYLVFGNAYLEKRTNRFGEVIALEPALAKYTRRGLDLDTYWFVQYGMTTQPYQFTKGSIFHLMEPDINQEIYGLPGYLSAIPSALLNESATLFRRKYYINGSHAGFIMYMTDAAQN
;
A
#
# COMPACT_ATOMS: atom_id res chain seq x y z
N ILE A 1 9.04 7.77 13.18
CA ILE A 1 8.09 8.30 14.19
C ILE A 1 7.17 7.20 14.72
N LEU A 2 6.40 6.51 13.87
CA LEU A 2 5.48 5.46 14.36
C LEU A 2 6.22 4.30 15.03
N THR A 3 7.24 3.72 14.39
CA THR A 3 8.05 2.64 15.00
C THR A 3 8.82 3.04 16.26
N SER A 4 9.18 4.33 16.39
CA SER A 4 9.88 4.87 17.56
C SER A 4 8.95 5.16 18.74
N THR A 5 7.63 5.17 18.53
CA THR A 5 6.61 5.35 19.59
C THR A 5 5.95 4.03 19.98
N TYR A 6 6.53 2.91 19.52
CA TYR A 6 6.05 1.58 19.83
C TYR A 6 6.16 1.28 21.33
N ILE A 7 5.03 0.90 21.94
CA ILE A 7 4.98 0.40 23.31
C ILE A 7 5.06 -1.13 23.25
N PRO A 8 6.06 -1.76 23.90
CA PRO A 8 6.21 -3.21 23.91
C PRO A 8 4.93 -3.95 24.31
N HIS A 9 4.51 -4.89 23.47
CA HIS A 9 3.32 -5.70 23.67
C HIS A 9 3.67 -7.20 23.61
N PRO A 10 3.10 -8.05 24.49
CA PRO A 10 3.45 -9.48 24.53
C PRO A 10 3.06 -10.24 23.26
N LEU A 11 2.00 -9.81 22.56
CA LEU A 11 1.47 -10.51 21.37
C LEU A 11 1.89 -9.88 20.03
N LEU A 12 2.51 -8.70 20.05
CA LEU A 12 2.89 -7.98 18.83
C LEU A 12 4.37 -7.65 18.94
N SER A 13 5.21 -8.11 18.02
CA SER A 13 6.62 -7.70 18.03
C SER A 13 6.80 -6.31 17.43
N GLN A 14 7.88 -5.61 17.78
CA GLN A 14 8.19 -4.31 17.17
C GLN A 14 8.37 -4.44 15.64
N GLN A 15 8.94 -5.56 15.17
CA GLN A 15 9.10 -5.84 13.75
C GLN A 15 7.74 -6.06 13.06
N ALA A 16 6.84 -6.82 13.68
CA ALA A 16 5.48 -7.00 13.20
C ALA A 16 4.75 -5.64 13.13
N PHE A 17 4.84 -4.83 14.19
CA PHE A 17 4.30 -3.49 14.18
C PHE A 17 4.86 -2.62 13.05
N SER A 18 6.18 -2.66 12.81
CA SER A 18 6.80 -1.94 11.70
C SER A 18 6.26 -2.37 10.33
N ARG A 19 6.02 -3.67 10.13
CA ARG A 19 5.42 -4.20 8.88
C ARG A 19 3.97 -3.74 8.73
N PHE A 20 3.18 -3.81 9.80
CA PHE A 20 1.79 -3.37 9.81
C PHE A 20 1.67 -1.88 9.45
N VAL A 21 2.50 -1.03 10.07
CA VAL A 21 2.55 0.40 9.77
C VAL A 21 2.99 0.66 8.33
N GLN A 22 3.97 -0.08 7.82
CA GLN A 22 4.43 0.08 6.45
C GLN A 22 3.29 -0.20 5.45
N ASP A 23 2.52 -1.26 5.67
CA ASP A 23 1.38 -1.61 4.82
C ASP A 23 0.32 -0.51 4.86
N TYR A 24 0.03 0.06 6.03
CA TYR A 24 -0.90 1.18 6.17
C TYR A 24 -0.44 2.40 5.36
N LEU A 25 0.83 2.82 5.51
CA LEU A 25 1.36 4.00 4.83
C LEU A 25 1.46 3.83 3.30
N VAL A 26 1.73 2.61 2.83
CA VAL A 26 1.89 2.31 1.39
C VAL A 26 0.57 2.00 0.70
N PHE A 27 -0.33 1.26 1.33
CA PHE A 27 -1.55 0.79 0.67
C PHE A 27 -2.82 1.50 1.16
N GLY A 28 -2.73 2.34 2.19
CA GLY A 28 -3.92 2.84 2.91
C GLY A 28 -4.69 1.73 3.62
N ASN A 29 -4.12 0.53 3.72
CA ASN A 29 -4.75 -0.68 4.23
C ASN A 29 -3.70 -1.51 4.97
N ALA A 30 -4.01 -1.93 6.19
CA ALA A 30 -3.19 -2.86 6.94
C ALA A 30 -4.05 -3.90 7.65
N TYR A 31 -3.57 -5.14 7.68
CA TYR A 31 -4.31 -6.28 8.20
C TYR A 31 -3.51 -6.94 9.31
N LEU A 32 -4.11 -7.09 10.48
CA LEU A 32 -3.51 -7.75 11.63
C LEU A 32 -4.29 -9.02 11.95
N GLU A 33 -3.64 -10.17 11.78
CA GLU A 33 -4.20 -11.49 12.05
C GLU A 33 -4.00 -11.84 13.53
N LYS A 34 -5.10 -12.07 14.22
CA LYS A 34 -5.16 -12.69 15.55
C LYS A 34 -4.95 -14.20 15.41
N ARG A 35 -3.75 -14.66 15.70
CA ARG A 35 -3.42 -16.09 15.71
C ARG A 35 -3.76 -16.72 17.05
N THR A 36 -4.47 -17.84 17.01
CA THR A 36 -4.92 -18.55 18.20
C THR A 36 -4.33 -19.96 18.28
N ASN A 37 -4.13 -20.47 19.49
CA ASN A 37 -3.86 -21.88 19.71
C ASN A 37 -5.13 -22.74 19.52
N ARG A 38 -5.00 -24.06 19.64
CA ARG A 38 -6.15 -25.00 19.53
C ARG A 38 -7.22 -24.81 20.59
N PHE A 39 -6.89 -24.14 21.70
CA PHE A 39 -7.82 -23.82 22.79
C PHE A 39 -8.48 -22.44 22.64
N GLY A 40 -8.16 -21.69 21.57
CA GLY A 40 -8.74 -20.38 21.26
C GLY A 40 -8.02 -19.20 21.90
N GLU A 41 -6.93 -19.41 22.65
CA GLU A 41 -6.14 -18.33 23.24
C GLU A 41 -5.30 -17.64 22.17
N VAL A 42 -5.20 -16.31 22.25
CA VAL A 42 -4.40 -15.52 21.31
C VAL A 42 -2.92 -15.66 21.66
N ILE A 43 -2.13 -16.14 20.71
CA ILE A 43 -0.70 -16.36 20.87
C ILE A 43 0.16 -15.32 20.15
N ALA A 44 -0.36 -14.69 19.09
CA ALA A 44 0.35 -13.67 18.33
C ALA A 44 -0.62 -12.80 17.51
N LEU A 45 -0.18 -11.58 17.23
CA LEU A 45 -0.76 -10.63 16.29
C LEU A 45 0.21 -10.47 15.11
N GLU A 46 -0.15 -11.07 13.98
CA GLU A 46 0.73 -11.16 12.81
C GLU A 46 0.20 -10.32 11.64
N PRO A 47 0.98 -9.39 11.08
CA PRO A 47 0.55 -8.61 9.94
C PRO A 47 0.44 -9.47 8.69
N ALA A 48 -0.74 -9.49 8.09
CA ALA A 48 -0.96 -10.07 6.77
C ALA A 48 -0.62 -9.04 5.69
N LEU A 49 0.06 -9.47 4.62
CA LEU A 49 0.50 -8.57 3.56
C LEU A 49 -0.72 -7.93 2.87
N ALA A 50 -0.83 -6.61 2.94
CA ALA A 50 -1.96 -5.87 2.38
C ALA A 50 -2.12 -6.07 0.87
N LYS A 51 -1.00 -6.17 0.14
CA LYS A 51 -0.99 -6.44 -1.31
C LYS A 51 -1.80 -7.68 -1.71
N TYR A 52 -1.78 -8.73 -0.90
CA TYR A 52 -2.37 -10.03 -1.20
C TYR A 52 -3.68 -10.28 -0.46
N THR A 53 -4.02 -9.45 0.53
CA THR A 53 -5.24 -9.61 1.31
C THR A 53 -6.43 -9.00 0.56
N ARG A 54 -7.54 -9.73 0.51
CA ARG A 54 -8.79 -9.31 -0.14
C ARG A 54 -9.95 -9.51 0.81
N ARG A 55 -10.84 -8.54 0.88
CA ARG A 55 -12.11 -8.61 1.61
C ARG A 55 -13.18 -9.30 0.75
N GLY A 56 -13.95 -10.18 1.36
CA GLY A 56 -15.09 -10.86 0.76
C GLY A 56 -16.27 -9.91 0.53
N LEU A 57 -17.22 -10.34 -0.30
CA LEU A 57 -18.44 -9.58 -0.59
C LEU A 57 -19.38 -9.43 0.61
N ASP A 58 -19.25 -10.33 1.59
CA ASP A 58 -19.95 -10.29 2.87
C ASP A 58 -19.37 -9.26 3.85
N LEU A 59 -18.30 -8.55 3.46
CA LEU A 59 -17.57 -7.55 4.24
C LEU A 59 -16.95 -8.08 5.55
N ASP A 60 -16.97 -9.39 5.76
CA ASP A 60 -16.62 -10.01 7.04
C ASP A 60 -15.58 -11.14 6.86
N THR A 61 -15.48 -11.66 5.64
CA THR A 61 -14.47 -12.66 5.27
C THR A 61 -13.23 -11.98 4.66
N TYR A 62 -12.06 -12.52 4.96
CA TYR A 62 -10.80 -12.11 4.32
C TYR A 62 -10.10 -13.31 3.67
N TRP A 63 -9.41 -13.04 2.58
CA TRP A 63 -8.69 -14.01 1.77
C TRP A 63 -7.27 -13.54 1.52
N PHE A 64 -6.32 -14.46 1.60
CA PHE A 64 -4.96 -14.27 1.14
C PHE A 64 -4.80 -14.88 -0.25
N VAL A 65 -4.62 -14.01 -1.25
CA VAL A 65 -4.60 -14.39 -2.67
C VAL A 65 -3.21 -14.11 -3.23
N GLN A 66 -2.47 -15.17 -3.57
CA GLN A 66 -1.25 -15.09 -4.35
C GLN A 66 -1.55 -15.40 -5.81
N TYR A 67 -0.94 -14.64 -6.73
CA TYR A 67 -1.09 -14.88 -8.15
C TYR A 67 -0.18 -16.03 -8.59
N GLY A 68 -0.79 -17.11 -9.08
CA GLY A 68 -0.11 -18.29 -9.64
C GLY A 68 -1.11 -19.36 -10.06
N MET A 69 -0.80 -20.16 -11.08
CA MET A 69 -1.76 -21.17 -11.61
C MET A 69 -2.10 -22.29 -10.60
N THR A 70 -1.26 -22.49 -9.58
CA THR A 70 -1.39 -23.61 -8.62
C THR A 70 -1.71 -23.16 -7.20
N THR A 71 -1.72 -21.86 -6.91
CA THR A 71 -1.90 -21.38 -5.54
C THR A 71 -3.37 -21.12 -5.28
N GLN A 72 -3.99 -21.96 -4.45
CA GLN A 72 -5.36 -21.73 -4.00
C GLN A 72 -5.41 -20.55 -3.02
N PRO A 73 -6.43 -19.68 -3.11
CA PRO A 73 -6.68 -18.65 -2.11
C PRO A 73 -6.83 -19.27 -0.71
N TYR A 74 -6.14 -18.69 0.27
CA TYR A 74 -6.30 -19.08 1.66
C TYR A 74 -7.35 -18.20 2.32
N GLN A 75 -8.41 -18.79 2.86
CA GLN A 75 -9.39 -18.06 3.66
C GLN A 75 -8.88 -17.89 5.09
N PHE A 76 -8.85 -16.66 5.59
CA PHE A 76 -8.60 -16.42 7.00
C PHE A 76 -9.80 -16.88 7.83
N THR A 77 -9.53 -17.31 9.06
CA THR A 77 -10.61 -17.61 10.02
C THR A 77 -11.48 -16.37 10.23
N LYS A 78 -12.80 -16.54 10.19
CA LYS A 78 -13.74 -15.42 10.36
C LYS A 78 -13.50 -14.72 11.70
N GLY A 79 -13.42 -13.38 11.68
CA GLY A 79 -13.14 -12.56 12.86
C GLY A 79 -11.69 -12.65 13.39
N SER A 80 -10.76 -13.24 12.63
CA SER A 80 -9.33 -13.22 12.99
C SER A 80 -8.59 -12.00 12.45
N ILE A 81 -9.11 -11.31 11.43
CA ILE A 81 -8.46 -10.15 10.81
C ILE A 81 -9.01 -8.85 11.40
N PHE A 82 -8.11 -8.01 11.89
CA PHE A 82 -8.35 -6.59 12.09
C PHE A 82 -7.88 -5.82 10.86
N HIS A 83 -8.79 -5.07 10.23
CA HIS A 83 -8.50 -4.27 9.04
C HIS A 83 -8.47 -2.79 9.42
N LEU A 84 -7.27 -2.22 9.46
CA LEU A 84 -7.06 -0.78 9.56
C LEU A 84 -7.04 -0.18 8.14
N MET A 85 -7.88 0.81 7.89
CA MET A 85 -7.98 1.47 6.59
C MET A 85 -7.99 2.99 6.75
N GLU A 86 -7.29 3.67 5.84
CA GLU A 86 -7.41 5.12 5.66
C GLU A 86 -8.81 5.42 5.08
N PRO A 87 -9.52 6.48 5.53
CA PRO A 87 -10.80 6.83 4.95
C PRO A 87 -10.71 7.14 3.44
N ASP A 88 -11.62 6.57 2.64
CA ASP A 88 -11.82 6.90 1.21
C ASP A 88 -13.19 7.59 1.04
N ILE A 89 -13.24 8.62 0.21
CA ILE A 89 -14.48 9.36 -0.09
C ILE A 89 -15.39 8.57 -1.05
N ASN A 90 -14.86 7.60 -1.79
CA ASN A 90 -15.59 6.89 -2.84
C ASN A 90 -16.16 5.54 -2.38
N GLN A 91 -15.63 4.96 -1.32
CA GLN A 91 -16.01 3.63 -0.83
C GLN A 91 -15.68 3.45 0.66
N GLU A 92 -16.32 2.45 1.27
CA GLU A 92 -16.11 2.08 2.68
C GLU A 92 -15.42 0.70 2.84
N ILE A 93 -14.95 0.11 1.73
CA ILE A 93 -14.43 -1.27 1.71
C ILE A 93 -12.92 -1.31 1.91
N TYR A 94 -12.19 -0.39 1.28
CA TYR A 94 -10.74 -0.24 1.34
C TYR A 94 -10.36 1.21 1.54
N GLY A 95 -9.17 1.43 2.08
CA GLY A 95 -8.59 2.75 2.19
C GLY A 95 -7.79 3.19 0.98
N LEU A 96 -7.59 4.52 0.91
CA LEU A 96 -6.87 5.20 -0.15
C LEU A 96 -5.54 5.77 0.38
N PRO A 97 -4.37 5.42 -0.18
CA PRO A 97 -3.11 5.95 0.32
C PRO A 97 -2.94 7.44 0.05
N GLY A 98 -2.57 8.22 1.08
CA GLY A 98 -2.50 9.68 0.99
C GLY A 98 -1.51 10.24 -0.03
N TYR A 99 -0.45 9.49 -0.36
CA TYR A 99 0.56 9.93 -1.33
C TYR A 99 0.04 9.98 -2.78
N LEU A 100 -1.14 9.43 -3.10
CA LEU A 100 -1.69 9.51 -4.46
C LEU A 100 -1.83 10.96 -4.93
N SER A 101 -2.19 11.86 -4.02
CA SER A 101 -2.26 13.30 -4.27
C SER A 101 -0.91 13.92 -4.64
N ALA A 102 0.20 13.32 -4.21
CA ALA A 102 1.55 13.80 -4.47
C ALA A 102 2.17 13.25 -5.77
N ILE A 103 1.52 12.29 -6.45
CA ILE A 103 2.03 11.69 -7.70
C ILE A 103 2.36 12.74 -8.77
N PRO A 104 1.48 13.71 -9.08
CA PRO A 104 1.80 14.74 -10.09
C PRO A 104 3.06 15.54 -9.73
N SER A 105 3.24 15.86 -8.44
CA SER A 105 4.44 16.55 -7.97
C SER A 105 5.70 15.69 -8.09
N ALA A 106 5.60 14.39 -7.80
CA ALA A 106 6.71 13.45 -7.95
C ALA A 106 7.14 13.31 -9.42
N LEU A 107 6.18 13.17 -10.34
CA LEU A 107 6.42 13.06 -11.79
C LEU A 107 7.00 14.34 -12.39
N LEU A 108 6.55 15.51 -11.92
CA LEU A 108 7.12 16.79 -12.32
C LEU A 108 8.59 16.90 -11.88
N ASN A 109 8.88 16.52 -10.64
CA ASN A 109 10.24 16.53 -10.12
C ASN A 109 11.18 15.54 -10.86
N GLU A 110 10.66 14.36 -11.20
CA GLU A 110 11.37 13.38 -12.03
C GLU A 110 11.69 13.97 -13.41
N SER A 111 10.69 14.54 -14.07
CA SER A 111 10.83 15.16 -15.39
C SER A 111 11.87 16.30 -15.38
N ALA A 112 11.84 17.16 -14.35
CA ALA A 112 12.82 18.23 -14.20
C ALA A 112 14.24 17.70 -13.99
N THR A 113 14.40 16.60 -13.24
CA THR A 113 15.70 15.95 -13.04
C THR A 113 16.22 15.33 -14.32
N LEU A 114 15.36 14.64 -15.08
CA LEU A 114 15.70 14.07 -16.38
C LEU A 114 16.05 15.15 -17.41
N PHE A 115 15.35 16.29 -17.40
CA PHE A 115 15.68 17.44 -18.24
C PHE A 115 17.11 17.93 -17.97
N ARG A 116 17.45 18.19 -16.70
CA ARG A 116 18.81 18.62 -16.32
C ARG A 116 19.87 17.59 -16.71
N ARG A 117 19.60 16.30 -16.49
CA ARG A 117 20.53 15.23 -16.85
C ARG A 117 20.77 15.18 -18.36
N LYS A 118 19.72 15.24 -19.18
CA LYS A 118 19.83 15.25 -20.65
C LYS A 118 20.53 16.50 -21.17
N TYR A 119 20.28 17.66 -20.56
CA TYR A 119 20.96 18.91 -20.89
C TYR A 119 22.48 18.80 -20.75
N TYR A 120 22.99 18.21 -19.65
CA TYR A 120 24.43 18.02 -19.46
C TYR A 120 25.04 16.92 -20.34
N ILE A 121 24.30 15.83 -20.60
CA ILE A 121 24.82 14.71 -21.40
C ILE A 121 24.91 15.06 -22.89
N ASN A 122 23.90 15.75 -23.43
CA ASN A 122 23.78 15.92 -24.88
C ASN A 122 24.62 17.08 -25.43
N GLY A 123 25.18 17.96 -24.59
CA GLY A 123 26.10 19.05 -24.98
C GLY A 123 25.55 20.11 -25.95
N SER A 124 24.41 19.86 -26.58
CA SER A 124 23.70 20.73 -27.50
C SER A 124 22.44 21.19 -26.79
N HIS A 125 22.42 22.47 -26.42
CA HIS A 125 21.35 23.20 -25.76
C HIS A 125 20.01 23.22 -26.54
N ALA A 126 19.80 22.30 -27.50
CA ALA A 126 18.51 21.99 -28.09
C ALA A 126 17.64 21.31 -27.02
N GLY A 127 17.04 22.16 -26.18
CA GLY A 127 15.92 21.79 -25.34
C GLY A 127 14.89 21.04 -26.18
N PHE A 128 14.28 20.03 -25.57
CA PHE A 128 13.17 19.26 -26.09
C PHE A 128 12.30 20.08 -27.06
N ILE A 129 12.18 19.67 -28.33
CA ILE A 129 11.17 20.24 -29.23
C ILE A 129 9.83 19.72 -28.73
N MET A 130 9.11 20.54 -27.98
CA MET A 130 7.70 20.30 -27.69
C MET A 130 6.93 20.50 -29.00
N TYR A 131 6.81 19.44 -29.79
CA TYR A 131 5.90 19.42 -30.92
C TYR A 131 4.48 19.29 -30.38
N MET A 132 3.84 20.43 -30.10
CA MET A 132 2.40 20.46 -29.82
C MET A 132 1.68 20.24 -31.13
N THR A 133 1.25 19.00 -31.39
CA THR A 133 0.10 18.77 -32.27
C THR A 133 -1.15 19.03 -31.45
N ASP A 134 -1.47 20.29 -31.25
CA ASP A 134 -2.87 20.65 -31.03
C ASP A 134 -3.24 21.70 -32.07
N ALA A 135 -4.20 21.34 -32.92
CA ALA A 135 -4.79 22.29 -33.83
C ALA A 135 -5.68 23.18 -32.99
N ALA A 136 -5.19 24.38 -32.65
CA ALA A 136 -6.04 25.50 -32.33
C ALA A 136 -6.89 25.80 -33.57
N GLN A 137 -7.99 25.07 -33.74
CA GLN A 137 -9.04 25.33 -34.71
C GLN A 137 -10.32 25.61 -33.92
N ASN A 138 -10.69 26.89 -34.01
CA ASN A 138 -11.96 27.47 -33.57
C ASN A 138 -13.16 26.79 -34.23
#